data_AF-A0A0F8YIU1-F1
#
_entry.id   AF-A0A0F8YIU1-F1
#
_cell.length_a   1.000
_cell.length_b   1.000
_cell.length_c   1.000
_cell.angle_alpha   90.00
_cell.angle_beta   90.00
_cell.angle_gamma   90.00
#
_symmetry.space_group_name_H-M   'P 1'
#
loop_
_entity.id
_entity.type
_entity.pdbx_description
1 polymer ?
#
loop_
_entity_poly.entity_id
_entity_poly.type
_entity_poly.pdbx_seq_one_letter_code
_entity_poly.pdbx_strand_id
1 'polypeptide(L)'
;MKKFNRAVRIGGHKRVISSITIQALDYDGAGKILRASGITVPTGGAGYAKGCLFMKTDVATGTKGLYENIGNTTTASFDLIGAIAASEITLAEGSMLIGNSSGVGVALAAETTGQILVGDATTLASVPGSGDATLTSAGLLKLALGT
;
A
#
# COMPACT_ATOMS: atom_id res chain seq x y z
N MET A 1 -19.78 7.07 -37.55
CA MET A 1 -19.45 5.63 -37.59
C MET A 1 -18.14 5.39 -36.84
N LYS A 2 -18.14 4.68 -35.71
CA LYS A 2 -16.90 4.33 -35.00
C LYS A 2 -16.10 3.36 -35.89
N LYS A 3 -14.88 3.72 -36.30
CA LYS A 3 -14.01 2.87 -37.13
C LYS A 3 -13.48 1.71 -36.27
N PHE A 4 -13.89 0.47 -36.55
CA PHE A 4 -13.42 -0.75 -35.88
C PHE A 4 -12.15 -1.35 -36.53
N ASN A 5 -11.32 -0.54 -37.19
CA ASN A 5 -10.19 -1.05 -37.98
C ASN A 5 -8.91 -1.24 -37.13
N ARG A 6 -9.02 -1.98 -36.02
CA ARG A 6 -7.86 -2.45 -35.26
C ARG A 6 -7.76 -3.95 -35.48
N ALA A 7 -6.97 -4.37 -36.47
CA ALA A 7 -6.60 -5.77 -36.65
C ALA A 7 -6.17 -6.37 -35.31
N VAL A 8 -6.50 -7.64 -35.06
CA VAL A 8 -5.99 -8.37 -33.89
C VAL A 8 -4.47 -8.37 -33.96
N ARG A 9 -3.83 -7.49 -33.19
CA ARG A 9 -2.38 -7.45 -33.04
C ARG A 9 -2.05 -8.28 -31.83
N ILE A 10 -1.58 -9.51 -32.07
CA ILE A 10 -1.08 -10.39 -31.02
C ILE A 10 0.13 -9.70 -30.38
N GLY A 11 -0.07 -9.16 -29.17
CA GLY A 11 0.94 -8.36 -28.45
C GLY A 11 0.66 -6.86 -28.36
N GLY A 12 -0.42 -6.34 -28.94
CA GLY A 12 -0.83 -4.93 -28.84
C GLY A 12 -0.14 -3.97 -29.82
N HIS A 13 -0.08 -2.67 -29.50
CA HIS A 13 0.72 -1.70 -30.26
C HIS A 13 1.42 -0.66 -29.38
N LYS A 14 2.57 -0.16 -29.87
CA LYS A 14 3.27 0.96 -29.23
C LYS A 14 2.45 2.23 -29.31
N ARG A 15 2.39 2.97 -28.21
CA ARG A 15 1.76 4.29 -28.13
C ARG A 15 2.56 5.17 -27.18
N VAL A 16 2.69 6.44 -27.54
CA VAL A 16 3.31 7.46 -26.69
C VAL A 16 2.20 8.28 -26.04
N ILE A 17 2.20 8.36 -24.71
CA ILE A 17 1.30 9.21 -23.92
C ILE A 17 2.17 9.96 -22.93
N SER A 18 2.06 11.29 -22.89
CA SER A 18 2.87 12.12 -21.98
C SER A 18 4.38 11.81 -22.06
N SER A 19 4.91 11.62 -23.28
CA SER A 19 6.31 11.21 -23.56
C SER A 19 6.72 9.82 -23.08
N ILE A 20 5.81 9.03 -22.50
CA ILE A 20 6.05 7.65 -22.09
C ILE A 20 5.59 6.71 -23.21
N THR A 21 6.49 5.83 -23.64
CA THR A 21 6.16 4.77 -24.61
C THR A 21 5.65 3.54 -23.89
N ILE A 22 4.44 3.10 -24.21
CA ILE A 22 3.82 1.88 -23.71
C ILE A 22 3.41 0.96 -24.85
N GLN A 23 3.16 -0.30 -24.52
CA GLN A 23 2.47 -1.27 -25.35
C GLN A 23 1.01 -1.34 -24.90
N ALA A 24 0.08 -0.80 -25.69
CA ALA A 24 -1.35 -0.86 -25.40
C ALA A 24 -1.92 -2.21 -25.88
N LEU A 25 -2.51 -2.96 -24.97
CA LEU A 25 -3.01 -4.32 -25.22
C LEU A 25 -4.52 -4.29 -25.45
N ASP A 26 -5.27 -3.67 -24.53
CA ASP A 26 -6.73 -3.67 -24.54
C ASP A 26 -7.30 -2.25 -24.36
N TYR A 27 -8.49 -2.02 -24.90
CA TYR A 27 -9.18 -0.74 -24.88
C TYR A 27 -10.64 -0.90 -24.45
N ASP A 28 -11.19 0.09 -23.76
CA ASP A 28 -12.63 0.17 -23.48
C ASP A 28 -13.43 0.71 -24.69
N GLY A 29 -14.76 0.79 -24.54
CA GLY A 29 -15.67 1.31 -25.56
C GLY A 29 -15.51 2.82 -25.86
N ALA A 30 -14.80 3.55 -25.01
CA ALA A 30 -14.45 4.96 -25.17
C ALA A 30 -13.05 5.16 -25.80
N GLY A 31 -12.31 4.08 -26.05
CA GLY A 31 -10.98 4.12 -26.64
C GLY A 31 -9.87 4.46 -25.63
N LYS A 32 -10.13 4.32 -24.33
CA LYS A 32 -9.13 4.40 -23.27
C LYS A 32 -8.48 3.04 -23.06
N ILE A 33 -7.22 3.03 -22.66
CA ILE A 33 -6.47 1.79 -22.44
C ILE A 33 -6.93 1.15 -21.12
N LEU A 34 -7.27 -0.14 -21.17
CA LEU A 34 -7.60 -0.97 -19.99
C LEU A 34 -6.39 -1.77 -19.50
N ARG A 35 -5.48 -2.14 -20.42
CA ARG A 35 -4.28 -2.91 -20.10
C ARG A 35 -3.10 -2.47 -20.96
N ALA A 36 -1.95 -2.24 -20.33
CA ALA A 36 -0.71 -1.87 -20.99
C ALA A 36 0.52 -2.50 -20.34
N SER A 37 1.65 -2.46 -21.05
CA SER A 37 2.97 -2.79 -20.49
C SER A 37 4.05 -1.82 -20.98
N GLY A 38 5.19 -1.78 -20.31
CA GLY A 38 6.32 -0.93 -20.68
C GLY A 38 7.38 -0.85 -19.60
N ILE A 39 8.43 -0.07 -19.82
CA ILE A 39 9.54 0.08 -18.87
C ILE A 39 9.30 1.17 -17.82
N THR A 40 8.59 2.23 -18.20
CA THR A 40 8.29 3.37 -17.34
C THR A 40 6.82 3.33 -16.98
N VAL A 41 6.53 3.33 -15.68
CA VAL A 41 5.16 3.40 -15.17
C VAL A 41 4.54 4.73 -15.59
N PRO A 42 3.37 4.74 -16.24
CA PRO A 42 2.77 5.98 -16.70
C PRO A 42 2.43 6.94 -15.56
N THR A 43 2.69 8.22 -15.76
CA THR A 43 2.26 9.30 -14.86
C THR A 43 1.56 10.39 -15.68
N GLY A 44 0.36 10.80 -15.25
CA GLY A 44 -0.47 11.76 -15.96
C GLY A 44 -0.98 11.28 -17.34
N GLY A 45 -1.72 12.15 -18.03
CA GLY A 45 -2.18 11.93 -19.40
C GLY A 45 -3.55 11.26 -19.57
N ALA A 46 -4.31 11.72 -20.56
CA ALA A 46 -5.69 11.32 -20.81
C ALA A 46 -5.85 10.02 -21.65
N GLY A 47 -4.94 9.06 -21.54
CA GLY A 47 -4.91 7.86 -22.39
C GLY A 47 -5.47 6.58 -21.77
N TYR A 48 -5.61 6.55 -20.45
CA TYR A 48 -5.90 5.35 -19.67
C TYR A 48 -7.29 5.41 -19.05
N ALA A 49 -7.95 4.25 -18.92
CA ALA A 49 -9.15 4.13 -18.12
C ALA A 49 -8.80 4.19 -16.63
N LYS A 50 -9.75 4.56 -15.77
CA LYS A 50 -9.62 4.31 -14.32
C LYS A 50 -9.59 2.80 -14.10
N GLY A 51 -8.69 2.32 -13.25
CA GLY A 51 -8.45 0.88 -13.06
C GLY A 51 -7.65 0.22 -14.19
N CYS A 52 -7.04 1.00 -15.10
CA CYS A 52 -6.14 0.44 -16.10
C CYS A 52 -5.00 -0.32 -15.42
N LEU A 53 -4.74 -1.56 -15.86
CA LEU A 53 -3.61 -2.36 -15.38
C LEU A 53 -2.37 -2.07 -16.21
N PHE A 54 -1.24 -1.85 -15.54
CA PHE A 54 0.06 -1.68 -16.19
C PHE A 54 1.07 -2.70 -15.67
N MET A 55 1.73 -3.41 -16.59
CA MET A 55 2.82 -4.32 -16.28
C MET A 55 4.16 -3.67 -16.63
N LYS A 56 4.97 -3.36 -15.62
CA LYS A 56 6.35 -2.92 -15.79
C LYS A 56 7.20 -4.13 -16.23
N THR A 57 7.92 -4.03 -17.34
CA THR A 57 8.60 -5.18 -17.98
C THR A 57 10.06 -5.36 -17.55
N ASP A 58 10.64 -4.38 -16.90
CA ASP A 58 12.03 -4.31 -16.41
C ASP A 58 12.05 -4.18 -14.88
N VAL A 59 11.29 -5.04 -14.20
CA VAL A 59 11.19 -5.05 -12.75
C VAL A 59 12.39 -5.81 -12.18
N ALA A 60 13.09 -5.20 -11.22
CA ALA A 60 14.18 -5.87 -10.51
C ALA A 60 13.65 -6.96 -9.58
N THR A 61 14.48 -7.96 -9.29
CA THR A 61 14.13 -9.06 -8.37
C THR A 61 13.61 -8.53 -7.02
N GLY A 62 12.54 -9.15 -6.50
CA GLY A 62 11.95 -8.78 -5.22
C GLY A 62 11.00 -7.57 -5.25
N THR A 63 10.85 -6.90 -6.40
CA THR A 63 9.90 -5.78 -6.56
C THR A 63 8.64 -6.27 -7.28
N LYS A 64 7.47 -5.69 -6.95
CA LYS A 64 6.22 -5.97 -7.67
C LYS A 64 6.18 -5.15 -8.97
N GLY A 65 5.65 -5.75 -10.03
CA GLY A 65 5.63 -5.16 -11.37
C GLY A 65 4.28 -4.70 -11.88
N LEU A 66 3.23 -4.90 -11.10
CA LEU A 66 1.85 -4.62 -11.50
C LEU A 66 1.36 -3.33 -10.85
N TYR A 67 0.76 -2.46 -11.66
CA TYR A 67 0.26 -1.16 -11.24
C TYR A 67 -1.19 -0.98 -11.72
N GLU A 68 -1.96 -0.19 -10.98
CA GLU A 68 -3.33 0.19 -11.33
C GLU A 68 -3.45 1.72 -11.42
N ASN A 69 -4.15 2.21 -12.43
CA ASN A 69 -4.52 3.62 -12.48
C ASN A 69 -5.59 3.95 -11.43
N ILE A 70 -5.16 4.43 -10.26
CA ILE A 70 -6.03 4.96 -9.20
C ILE A 70 -6.53 6.37 -9.48
N GLY A 71 -5.89 7.07 -10.43
CA GLY A 71 -6.29 8.37 -10.92
C GLY A 71 -7.62 8.34 -11.70
N ASN A 72 -7.82 9.32 -12.57
CA ASN A 72 -9.01 9.40 -13.42
C ASN A 72 -8.62 9.26 -14.90
N THR A 73 -9.61 9.41 -15.79
CA THR A 73 -9.44 9.22 -17.25
C THR A 73 -8.76 10.39 -17.96
N THR A 74 -8.48 11.48 -17.23
CA THR A 74 -7.80 12.71 -17.72
C THR A 74 -6.40 12.87 -17.14
N THR A 75 -6.22 12.45 -15.89
CA THR A 75 -4.96 12.47 -15.15
C THR A 75 -4.73 11.10 -14.53
N ALA A 76 -4.02 10.22 -15.25
CA ALA A 76 -3.67 8.91 -14.73
C ALA A 76 -2.65 9.02 -13.59
N SER A 77 -2.81 8.18 -12.57
CA SER A 77 -1.85 8.01 -11.47
C SER A 77 -1.78 6.51 -11.20
N PHE A 78 -0.63 5.91 -11.45
CA PHE A 78 -0.44 4.47 -11.35
C PHE A 78 0.25 4.12 -10.04
N ASP A 79 -0.47 3.38 -9.21
CA ASP A 79 0.02 2.91 -7.92
C ASP A 79 0.28 1.41 -7.98
N LEU A 80 1.23 0.96 -7.17
CA LEU A 80 1.67 -0.43 -7.15
C LEU A 80 0.59 -1.33 -6.54
N ILE A 81 0.17 -2.35 -7.28
CA ILE A 81 -0.80 -3.33 -6.79
C ILE A 81 -0.12 -4.23 -5.76
N GLY A 82 -0.77 -4.38 -4.61
CA GLY A 82 -0.29 -5.21 -3.50
C GLY A 82 0.80 -4.55 -2.65
N ALA A 83 1.02 -3.24 -2.80
CA ALA A 83 1.50 -2.44 -1.68
C ALA A 83 0.40 -2.41 -0.60
N ILE A 84 0.79 -2.35 0.67
CA ILE A 84 -0.14 -2.18 1.79
C ILE A 84 0.08 -0.78 2.33
N ALA A 85 -0.94 0.08 2.24
CA ALA A 85 -0.93 1.38 2.90
C ALA A 85 -1.29 1.21 4.38
N ALA A 86 -0.73 2.06 5.25
CA ALA A 86 -1.03 2.01 6.68
C ALA A 86 -2.54 2.14 6.97
N SER A 87 -3.26 2.92 6.16
CA SER A 87 -4.71 3.10 6.26
C SER A 87 -5.54 1.87 5.89
N GLU A 88 -4.96 0.89 5.20
CA GLU A 88 -5.63 -0.38 4.87
C GLU A 88 -5.54 -1.39 6.03
N ILE A 89 -4.63 -1.14 6.99
CA ILE A 89 -4.50 -1.97 8.19
C ILE A 89 -5.57 -1.51 9.19
N THR A 90 -6.63 -2.31 9.32
CA THR A 90 -7.68 -2.04 10.31
C THR A 90 -7.16 -2.32 11.72
N LEU A 91 -7.17 -1.31 12.58
CA LEU A 91 -6.83 -1.40 14.00
C LEU A 91 -7.97 -0.77 14.81
N ALA A 92 -8.28 -1.33 15.98
CA ALA A 92 -9.13 -0.63 16.94
C ALA A 92 -8.38 0.61 17.48
N GLU A 93 -9.13 1.63 17.91
CA GLU A 93 -8.52 2.82 18.51
C GLU A 93 -7.62 2.44 19.69
N GLY A 94 -6.43 3.04 19.75
CA GLY A 94 -5.43 2.73 20.78
C GLY A 94 -4.67 1.41 20.58
N SER A 95 -4.96 0.61 19.55
CA SER A 95 -4.20 -0.60 19.26
C SER A 95 -2.83 -0.32 18.63
N MET A 96 -1.88 -1.24 18.84
CA MET A 96 -0.56 -1.23 18.21
C MET A 96 -0.39 -2.44 17.28
N LEU A 97 0.32 -2.26 16.17
CA LEU A 97 0.72 -3.37 15.30
C LEU A 97 2.04 -3.97 15.79
N ILE A 98 2.03 -5.25 16.12
CA ILE A 98 3.21 -5.98 16.62
C ILE A 98 3.44 -7.26 15.83
N GLY A 99 4.64 -7.84 15.91
CA GLY A 99 4.91 -9.16 15.34
C GLY A 99 4.47 -10.30 16.28
N ASN A 100 4.09 -11.45 15.71
CA ASN A 100 3.85 -12.68 16.46
C ASN A 100 4.91 -13.76 16.14
N SER A 101 4.78 -14.93 16.78
CA SER A 101 5.70 -16.08 16.58
C SER A 101 5.69 -16.67 15.17
N SER A 102 4.69 -16.35 14.34
CA SER A 102 4.64 -16.74 12.92
C SER A 102 5.30 -15.71 12.00
N GLY A 103 5.89 -14.63 12.55
CA GLY A 103 6.50 -13.57 11.77
C GLY A 103 5.49 -12.69 11.02
N VAL A 104 4.23 -12.68 11.44
CA VAL A 104 3.18 -11.84 10.85
C VAL A 104 2.73 -10.75 11.82
N GLY A 105 2.23 -9.64 11.26
CA GLY A 105 1.67 -8.54 12.04
C GLY A 105 0.33 -8.92 12.68
N VAL A 106 0.16 -8.57 13.95
CA VAL A 106 -1.09 -8.71 14.71
C VAL A 106 -1.39 -7.43 15.47
N ALA A 107 -2.68 -7.14 15.68
CA ALA A 107 -3.10 -6.03 16.53
C ALA A 107 -2.98 -6.43 18.00
N LEU A 108 -2.25 -5.64 18.79
CA LEU A 108 -2.30 -5.66 20.23
C LEU A 108 -3.23 -4.55 20.72
N ALA A 109 -4.30 -4.95 21.40
CA ALA A 109 -5.17 -4.05 22.14
C ALA A 109 -4.38 -3.40 23.30
N ALA A 110 -4.21 -2.09 23.27
CA ALA A 110 -3.47 -1.30 24.26
C ALA A 110 -4.31 -0.16 24.86
N GLU A 111 -5.62 -0.23 24.69
CA GLU A 111 -6.59 0.78 25.13
C GLU A 111 -6.99 0.66 26.61
N THR A 112 -6.63 -0.43 27.28
CA THR A 112 -6.95 -0.62 28.70
C THR A 112 -6.25 0.42 29.56
N THR A 113 -7.03 1.18 30.33
CA THR A 113 -6.53 2.27 31.19
C THR A 113 -5.58 1.76 32.27
N GLY A 114 -4.53 2.52 32.58
CA GLY A 114 -3.59 2.21 33.67
C GLY A 114 -2.58 1.11 33.34
N GLN A 115 -2.47 0.73 32.08
CA GLN A 115 -1.54 -0.30 31.63
C GLN A 115 -0.28 0.29 31.01
N ILE A 116 0.80 -0.48 31.04
CA ILE A 116 2.08 -0.17 30.40
C ILE A 116 2.40 -1.29 29.42
N LEU A 117 2.97 -0.96 28.26
CA LEU A 117 3.47 -1.96 27.34
C LEU A 117 4.83 -2.49 27.81
N VAL A 118 4.90 -3.79 28.03
CA VAL A 118 6.09 -4.48 28.53
C VAL A 118 6.42 -5.66 27.62
N GLY A 119 7.71 -5.85 27.31
CA GLY A 119 8.17 -7.06 26.63
C GLY A 119 8.21 -8.24 27.59
N ASP A 120 7.62 -9.37 27.21
CA ASP A 120 7.49 -10.57 28.08
C ASP A 120 8.40 -11.74 27.67
N ALA A 121 9.51 -11.43 26.98
CA ALA A 121 10.42 -12.37 26.30
C ALA A 121 9.85 -13.10 25.08
N THR A 122 8.54 -12.99 24.79
CA THR A 122 7.92 -13.55 23.59
C THR A 122 7.37 -12.45 22.68
N THR A 123 6.68 -11.47 23.25
CA THR A 123 5.95 -10.41 22.54
C THR A 123 5.86 -9.14 23.40
N LEU A 124 5.02 -8.19 22.98
CA LEU A 124 4.61 -7.06 23.79
C LEU A 124 3.27 -7.38 24.47
N ALA A 125 3.19 -7.12 25.77
CA ALA A 125 1.98 -7.25 26.56
C ALA A 125 1.56 -5.89 27.11
N SER A 126 0.25 -5.63 27.13
CA SER A 126 -0.32 -4.56 27.94
C SER A 126 -0.47 -5.10 29.37
N VAL A 127 0.31 -4.57 30.30
CA VAL A 127 0.43 -5.08 31.68
C VAL A 127 -0.08 -4.04 32.68
N PRO A 128 -0.89 -4.43 33.68
CA PRO A 128 -1.34 -3.51 34.71
C PRO A 128 -0.16 -2.99 35.53
N GLY A 129 -0.08 -1.66 35.71
CA GLY A 129 0.81 -1.08 36.70
C GLY A 129 0.21 -1.25 38.10
N SER A 130 0.89 -1.97 39.00
CA SER A 130 0.53 -2.01 40.42
C SER A 130 1.36 -0.98 41.19
N GLY A 131 0.80 0.22 41.38
CA GLY A 131 1.43 1.33 42.12
C GLY A 131 1.80 2.53 41.23
N ASP A 132 2.39 3.54 41.86
CA ASP A 132 2.75 4.78 41.17
C ASP A 132 4.09 4.66 40.45
N ALA A 133 4.08 4.87 39.14
CA ALA A 133 5.29 5.10 38.35
C ALA A 133 5.46 6.61 38.11
N THR A 134 6.43 7.23 38.80
CA THR A 134 6.74 8.66 38.63
C THR A 134 7.98 8.82 37.74
N LEU A 135 7.82 9.41 36.56
CA LEU A 135 8.94 9.92 35.75
C LEU A 135 9.22 11.36 36.15
N THR A 136 10.37 11.59 36.78
CA THR A 136 10.80 12.94 37.14
C THR A 136 11.30 13.71 35.91
N SER A 137 11.34 15.04 36.00
CA SER A 137 11.94 15.90 34.96
C SER A 137 13.45 15.65 34.73
N ALA A 138 14.11 14.95 35.65
CA ALA A 138 15.49 14.49 35.50
C ALA A 138 15.60 13.15 34.73
N GLY A 139 14.48 12.59 34.24
CA GLY A 139 14.44 11.31 33.53
C GLY A 139 14.52 10.08 34.45
N LEU A 140 14.51 10.26 35.78
CA LEU A 140 14.46 9.13 36.73
C LEU A 140 13.04 8.57 36.80
N LEU A 141 12.92 7.27 36.55
CA LEU A 141 11.72 6.50 36.82
C LEU A 141 11.76 5.99 38.27
N LYS A 142 10.82 6.42 39.10
CA LYS A 142 10.59 5.89 40.45
C LYS A 142 9.36 5.00 40.43
N LEU A 143 9.50 3.77 40.89
CA LEU A 143 8.41 2.84 41.11
C LEU A 143 8.10 2.84 42.61
N ALA A 144 6.91 3.29 43.00
CA ALA A 144 6.43 3.09 44.35
C ALA A 144 6.05 1.62 44.52
N LEU A 145 6.38 1.02 45.67
CA LEU A 145 5.84 -0.29 46.02
C LEU A 145 4.33 -0.13 46.20
N GLY A 146 3.54 -0.82 45.38
CA GLY A 146 2.08 -0.88 45.57
C GLY A 146 1.77 -1.41 46.96
N THR A 147 0.95 -0.67 47.73
CA THR A 147 0.41 -1.11 49.02
C THR A 147 -0.58 -2.24 48.86
#